data_AF-A0A536Q684-F1
#
_entry.id   AF-A0A536Q684-F1
#
_cell.length_a   1.000
_cell.length_b   1.000
_cell.length_c   1.000
_cell.angle_alpha   90.00
_cell.angle_beta   90.00
_cell.angle_gamma   90.00
#
_symmetry.space_group_name_H-M   'P 1'
#
loop_
_entity.id
_entity.type
_entity.pdbx_description
1 polymer ?
#
loop_
_entity_poly.entity_id
_entity_poly.type
_entity_poly.pdbx_seq_one_letter_code
_entity_poly.pdbx_strand_id
1 'polypeptide(L)'
;MPDESIAQVAIDFISFCFSRRSVEWPLLYDEMCYVASNKLYRGLGYGELREIGLDLTLSGLVRTSQIANEVTREMRTGHRRLREGLLAAS
;
A
#
# COMPACT_ATOMS: atom_id res chain seq x y z
N MET A 1 -8.10 8.43 -18.20
CA MET A 1 -9.15 7.96 -17.28
C MET A 1 -8.69 8.28 -15.86
N PRO A 2 -9.32 9.23 -15.15
CA PRO A 2 -8.85 9.67 -13.83
C PRO A 2 -8.93 8.56 -12.76
N ASP A 3 -9.89 7.64 -12.89
CA ASP A 3 -10.12 6.54 -11.95
C ASP A 3 -8.94 5.56 -11.84
N GLU A 4 -8.28 5.26 -12.96
CA GLU A 4 -7.14 4.34 -13.02
C GLU A 4 -5.87 4.95 -12.39
N SER A 5 -5.64 6.25 -12.61
CA SER A 5 -4.54 6.98 -11.97
C SER A 5 -4.75 7.10 -10.46
N ILE A 6 -6.00 7.28 -10.02
CA ILE A 6 -6.39 7.32 -8.61
C ILE A 6 -6.08 5.98 -7.94
N ALA A 7 -6.46 4.87 -8.57
CA ALA A 7 -6.16 3.52 -8.09
C ALA A 7 -4.64 3.25 -7.98
N GLN A 8 -3.85 3.75 -8.93
CA GLN A 8 -2.39 3.57 -8.89
C GLN A 8 -1.74 4.29 -7.70
N VAL A 9 -2.19 5.51 -7.36
CA VAL A 9 -1.64 6.24 -6.19
C VAL A 9 -1.93 5.49 -4.89
N ALA A 10 -3.09 4.84 -4.79
CA ALA A 10 -3.43 4.00 -3.65
C ALA A 10 -2.50 2.79 -3.51
N ILE A 11 -2.23 2.11 -4.63
CA ILE A 11 -1.28 0.99 -4.69
C ILE A 11 0.12 1.44 -4.28
N ASP A 12 0.59 2.57 -4.82
CA ASP A 12 1.91 3.10 -4.51
C ASP A 12 2.02 3.49 -3.01
N PHE A 13 0.98 4.10 -2.44
CA PHE A 13 0.94 4.45 -1.02
C PHE A 13 1.06 3.22 -0.12
N ILE A 14 0.28 2.17 -0.40
CA ILE A 14 0.33 0.91 0.35
C ILE A 14 1.72 0.27 0.20
N SER A 15 2.24 0.25 -1.03
CA SER A 15 3.57 -0.30 -1.31
C SER A 15 4.66 0.42 -0.52
N PHE A 16 4.58 1.75 -0.47
CA PHE A 16 5.49 2.57 0.33
C PHE A 16 5.41 2.24 1.83
N CYS A 17 4.20 2.11 2.39
CA CYS A 17 4.02 1.73 3.79
C CYS A 17 4.61 0.34 4.08
N PHE A 18 4.37 -0.62 3.20
CA PHE A 18 4.86 -1.98 3.34
C PHE A 18 6.39 -2.11 3.17
N SER A 19 7.00 -1.27 2.32
CA SER A 19 8.46 -1.17 2.20
C SER A 19 9.10 -0.56 3.45
N ARG A 20 8.44 0.39 4.13
CA ARG A 20 8.92 0.95 5.40
C ARG A 20 8.82 -0.07 6.54
N ARG A 21 7.73 -0.83 6.55
CA ARG A 21 7.47 -1.85 7.56
C ARG A 21 6.80 -3.05 6.90
N SER A 22 7.57 -4.11 6.64
CA SER A 22 7.10 -5.32 5.96
C SER A 22 6.27 -6.24 6.85
N VAL A 23 5.22 -5.68 7.46
CA VAL A 23 4.24 -6.37 8.31
C VAL A 23 2.95 -6.60 7.55
N GLU A 24 2.19 -7.61 7.97
CA GLU A 24 0.87 -7.89 7.41
C GLU A 24 -0.21 -6.99 7.98
N TRP A 25 -1.36 -7.00 7.32
CA TRP A 25 -2.60 -6.58 7.95
C TRP A 25 -2.86 -7.40 9.24
N PRO A 26 -3.33 -6.80 10.35
CA PRO A 26 -3.73 -5.40 10.51
C PRO A 26 -2.59 -4.45 10.89
N LEU A 27 -1.37 -4.91 11.23
CA LEU A 27 -0.29 -4.03 11.65
C LEU A 27 0.14 -3.02 10.57
N LEU A 28 -0.05 -3.37 9.29
CA LEU A 28 0.18 -2.45 8.18
C LEU A 28 -0.77 -1.23 8.23
N TYR A 29 -2.00 -1.40 8.75
CA TYR A 29 -2.95 -0.30 8.92
C TYR A 29 -2.42 0.78 9.88
N ASP A 30 -1.72 0.37 10.95
CA ASP A 30 -1.13 1.32 11.89
C ASP A 30 -0.01 2.13 11.22
N GLU A 31 0.83 1.49 10.39
CA GLU A 31 1.84 2.19 9.59
C GLU A 31 1.18 3.14 8.58
N MET A 32 0.10 2.71 7.91
CA MET A 32 -0.66 3.57 6.99
C MET A 32 -1.21 4.81 7.70
N CYS A 33 -1.76 4.64 8.92
CA CYS A 33 -2.21 5.74 9.76
C CYS A 33 -1.06 6.67 10.18
N TYR A 34 0.08 6.10 10.56
CA TYR A 34 1.27 6.88 10.91
C TYR A 34 1.78 7.71 9.73
N VAL A 35 1.87 7.11 8.54
CA VAL A 35 2.28 7.81 7.31
C VAL A 35 1.30 8.91 6.93
N ALA A 36 -0.01 8.65 7.00
CA ALA A 36 -1.06 9.62 6.66
C ALA A 36 -1.10 10.81 7.64
N SER A 37 -1.03 10.54 8.95
CA SER A 37 -1.06 11.58 9.98
C SER A 37 0.15 12.52 9.89
N ASN A 38 1.31 12.00 9.50
CA ASN A 38 2.54 12.77 9.32
C ASN A 38 2.80 13.21 7.87
N LYS A 39 1.87 12.93 6.94
CA LYS A 39 1.95 13.27 5.51
C LYS A 39 3.26 12.81 4.83
N LEU A 40 3.79 11.66 5.23
CA LEU A 40 5.13 11.21 4.83
C LEU A 40 5.21 10.76 3.36
N TYR A 41 4.07 10.43 2.74
CA TYR A 41 4.02 10.01 1.34
C TYR A 41 3.42 11.13 0.48
N ARG A 42 4.27 11.81 -0.29
CA ARG A 42 3.89 12.89 -1.23
C ARG A 42 3.02 14.00 -0.60
N GLY A 43 3.07 14.19 0.72
CA GLY A 43 2.23 15.15 1.43
C GLY A 43 0.77 14.71 1.66
N LEU A 44 0.40 13.48 1.27
CA LEU A 44 -0.98 12.97 1.37
C LEU A 44 -1.34 12.65 2.82
N GLY A 45 -2.46 13.22 3.28
CA GLY A 45 -3.09 12.91 4.56
C GLY A 45 -4.43 12.20 4.37
N TYR A 46 -5.18 12.00 5.46
CA TYR A 46 -6.45 11.25 5.43
C TYR A 46 -7.47 11.74 4.39
N GLY A 47 -7.62 13.07 4.21
CA GLY A 47 -8.53 13.65 3.24
C GLY A 47 -8.15 13.27 1.81
N GLU A 48 -6.93 13.61 1.41
CA GLU A 48 -6.38 13.30 0.08
C GLU A 48 -6.41 11.79 -0.22
N LEU A 49 -6.04 10.96 0.75
CA LEU A 49 -6.08 9.50 0.61
C LEU A 49 -7.50 9.00 0.34
N ARG A 50 -8.50 9.58 1.02
CA ARG A 50 -9.90 9.24 0.81
C ARG A 50 -10.40 9.66 -0.57
N GLU A 51 -9.99 10.82 -1.07
CA GLU A 51 -10.32 11.28 -2.43
C GLU A 51 -9.75 10.35 -3.51
N ILE A 52 -8.61 9.70 -3.23
CA ILE A 52 -8.03 8.68 -4.12
C ILE A 52 -8.49 7.24 -3.81
N GLY A 53 -9.57 7.07 -3.03
CA GLY A 53 -10.19 5.76 -2.81
C GLY A 53 -9.60 4.92 -1.65
N LEU A 54 -8.65 5.47 -0.89
CA LEU A 54 -8.15 4.88 0.36
C LEU A 54 -8.82 5.49 1.58
N ASP A 55 -9.93 4.91 1.98
CA ASP A 55 -10.64 5.30 3.19
C ASP A 55 -10.07 4.55 4.41
N LEU A 56 -9.32 5.29 5.25
CA LEU A 56 -8.75 4.78 6.51
C LEU A 56 -9.70 4.95 7.70
N THR A 57 -10.97 5.27 7.48
CA THR A 57 -11.99 5.23 8.54
C THR A 57 -12.54 3.82 8.73
N LEU A 58 -13.29 3.60 9.81
CA LEU A 58 -13.92 2.30 10.10
C LEU A 58 -14.81 1.79 8.95
N SER A 59 -15.51 2.68 8.24
CA SER A 59 -16.33 2.30 7.08
C SER A 59 -15.51 1.83 5.88
N GLY A 60 -14.28 2.31 5.75
CA GLY A 60 -13.37 1.95 4.66
C GLY A 60 -12.54 0.68 4.91
N LEU A 61 -12.42 0.24 6.17
CA LEU A 61 -11.48 -0.81 6.60
C LEU A 61 -11.57 -2.09 5.77
N VAL A 62 -12.77 -2.57 5.45
CA VAL A 62 -12.93 -3.83 4.70
C VAL A 62 -12.30 -3.71 3.32
N ARG A 63 -12.65 -2.67 2.57
CA ARG A 63 -12.08 -2.43 1.23
C ARG A 63 -10.58 -2.17 1.31
N THR A 64 -10.15 -1.31 2.23
CA THR A 64 -8.72 -0.99 2.42
C THR A 64 -7.91 -2.24 2.75
N SER A 65 -8.43 -3.16 3.57
CA SER A 65 -7.76 -4.42 3.89
C SER A 65 -7.61 -5.34 2.68
N GLN A 66 -8.61 -5.38 1.79
CA GLN A 66 -8.57 -6.20 0.57
C GLN A 66 -7.46 -5.70 -0.36
N ILE A 67 -7.44 -4.38 -0.63
CA ILE A 67 -6.43 -3.76 -1.48
C ILE A 67 -5.04 -3.94 -0.85
N ALA A 68 -4.90 -3.71 0.46
CA ALA A 68 -3.63 -3.88 1.16
C ALA A 68 -3.07 -5.30 1.03
N ASN A 69 -3.90 -6.32 1.29
CA ASN A 69 -3.48 -7.71 1.19
C ASN A 69 -3.14 -8.12 -0.26
N GLU A 70 -3.83 -7.56 -1.26
CA GLU A 70 -3.51 -7.78 -2.67
C GLU A 70 -2.14 -7.22 -3.04
N VAL A 71 -1.92 -5.94 -2.74
CA VAL A 71 -0.66 -5.25 -3.03
C VAL A 71 0.52 -5.93 -2.33
N THR A 72 0.42 -6.26 -1.04
CA THR A 72 1.53 -6.92 -0.33
C THR A 72 1.82 -8.32 -0.86
N ARG A 73 0.80 -9.08 -1.27
CA ARG A 73 0.94 -10.39 -1.91
C ARG A 73 1.69 -10.27 -3.24
N GLU A 74 1.33 -9.30 -4.06
CA GLU A 74 1.99 -9.04 -5.34
C GLU A 74 3.45 -8.62 -5.15
N MET A 75 3.72 -7.68 -4.23
CA MET A 75 5.09 -7.25 -3.92
C MET A 75 5.99 -8.41 -3.48
N ARG A 76 5.50 -9.28 -2.59
CA ARG A 76 6.26 -10.46 -2.16
C ARG A 76 6.52 -11.43 -3.30
N THR A 77 5.52 -11.64 -4.15
CA THR A 77 5.65 -12.52 -5.31
C THR A 77 6.66 -11.96 -6.30
N GLY A 78 6.61 -10.66 -6.57
CA GLY A 78 7.60 -9.95 -7.39
C GLY A 78 9.02 -10.06 -6.81
N HIS A 79 9.19 -9.78 -5.52
CA HIS A 79 10.48 -9.94 -4.84
C HIS A 79 10.99 -11.38 -4.89
N ARG A 80 10.13 -12.39 -4.73
CA ARG A 80 10.51 -13.80 -4.85
C ARG A 80 11.03 -14.11 -6.26
N ARG A 81 10.28 -13.73 -7.29
CA ARG A 81 10.67 -13.96 -8.70
C ARG A 81 11.99 -13.29 -9.06
N LEU A 82 12.20 -12.05 -8.59
CA LEU A 82 13.46 -11.33 -8.80
C LEU A 82 14.64 -12.05 -8.13
N ARG A 83 14.45 -12.55 -6.90
CA ARG A 83 15.47 -13.32 -6.17
C ARG A 83 15.79 -14.66 -6.86
N GLU A 84 14.77 -15.38 -7.30
CA GLU A 84 14.93 -16.64 -8.04
C GLU A 84 15.65 -16.43 -9.37
N GLY A 85 15.30 -15.37 -10.11
CA GLY A 85 15.98 -15.01 -11.37
C GLY A 85 17.46 -14.65 -11.16
N LEU A 86 17.80 -13.93 -10.08
CA LEU A 86 19.20 -13.61 -9.75
C LEU A 86 20.00 -14.86 -9.38
N LEU A 87 19.40 -15.78 -8.61
CA LEU A 87 20.04 -17.06 -8.24
C LEU A 87 20.24 -17.98 -9.45
N ALA A 88 19.28 -18.02 -10.38
CA ALA A 88 19.39 -18.83 -11.60
C ALA A 88 20.41 -18.27 -12.62
N ALA A 89 20.78 -16.99 -12.51
CA ALA A 89 21.78 -16.33 -13.35
C ALA A 89 23.21 -16.34 -12.75
N SER A 90 23.39 -16.93 -11.56
CA SER A 90 24.67 -17.08 -10.86
C SER A 90 25.24 -18.49 -11.02
#